data_AF-A0A150PVK7-F1
#
_entry.id   AF-A0A150PVK7-F1
#
_cell.length_a   1.000
_cell.length_b   1.000
_cell.length_c   1.000
_cell.angle_alpha   90.00
_cell.angle_beta   90.00
_cell.angle_gamma   90.00
#
_symmetry.space_group_name_H-M   'P 1'
#
loop_
_entity.id
_entity.type
_entity.pdbx_description
1 polymer ?
#
loop_
_entity_poly.entity_id
_entity_poly.type
_entity_poly.pdbx_seq_one_letter_code
_entity_poly.pdbx_strand_id
1 'polypeptide(L)'
;MSDQQVTASARALLTLLCVAVCASAIGCIAHPEVSGKVIITRDGEELVLDTGSNGTRVVDASGEVAGGCIVRNQSELSVTVQQEGAAFSFFDLMDQAGLPHVSAEIDGKLYQGACEIIVQVQQGDPYEADVAAGPCDIIRNFDGRKARLVTATFHVSDCSGAD
;
A
#
# COMPACT_ATOMS: atom_id res chain seq x y z
N MET A 1 -65.81 23.45 10.52
CA MET A 1 -64.72 22.47 10.62
C MET A 1 -63.73 22.79 9.51
N SER A 2 -62.82 23.73 9.78
CA SER A 2 -61.76 24.14 8.85
C SER A 2 -60.49 24.35 9.67
N ASP A 3 -59.87 23.25 10.04
CA ASP A 3 -58.55 23.22 10.68
C ASP A 3 -57.82 22.00 10.14
N GLN A 4 -57.07 22.19 9.05
CA GLN A 4 -55.93 21.34 8.66
C GLN A 4 -55.29 21.89 7.38
N GLN A 5 -54.90 23.16 7.43
CA GLN A 5 -54.14 23.78 6.32
C GLN A 5 -52.90 24.51 6.84
N VAL A 6 -52.20 23.90 7.79
CA VAL A 6 -50.83 24.27 8.16
C VAL A 6 -50.15 22.97 8.54
N THR A 7 -48.96 22.68 7.97
CA THR A 7 -48.01 21.58 8.27
C THR A 7 -47.69 20.57 7.14
N ALA A 8 -47.87 20.91 5.87
CA ALA A 8 -47.32 20.08 4.78
C ALA A 8 -45.92 20.50 4.28
N SER A 9 -45.41 21.67 4.68
CA SER A 9 -44.19 22.25 4.06
C SER A 9 -42.92 22.18 4.92
N ALA A 10 -42.98 21.61 6.13
CA ALA A 10 -41.82 21.52 7.03
C ALA A 10 -41.03 20.20 6.92
N ARG A 11 -41.55 19.19 6.20
CA ARG A 11 -40.92 17.86 6.11
C ARG A 11 -39.97 17.68 4.93
N ALA A 12 -39.95 18.59 3.97
CA ALA A 12 -39.15 18.44 2.75
C ALA A 12 -37.70 18.98 2.86
N LEU A 13 -37.35 19.66 3.96
CA LEU A 13 -36.01 20.23 4.15
C LEU A 13 -35.12 19.40 5.11
N LEU A 14 -35.67 18.40 5.80
CA LEU A 14 -34.90 17.57 6.73
C LEU A 14 -34.26 16.34 6.09
N THR A 15 -34.71 15.92 4.91
CA THR A 15 -34.18 14.73 4.21
C THR A 15 -32.96 15.01 3.35
N LEU A 16 -32.53 16.28 3.22
CA LEU A 16 -31.35 16.71 2.48
C LEU A 16 -30.07 16.76 3.33
N LEU A 17 -30.12 16.32 4.59
CA LEU A 17 -29.00 16.44 5.55
C LEU A 17 -28.36 15.11 6.00
N CYS A 18 -28.54 14.02 5.23
CA CYS A 18 -27.88 12.72 5.51
C CYS A 18 -27.01 12.24 4.35
N VAL A 19 -26.33 13.15 3.67
CA VAL A 19 -25.22 12.80 2.75
C VAL A 19 -23.99 13.60 3.16
N ALA A 20 -23.55 13.36 4.39
CA ALA A 20 -22.25 13.84 4.87
C ALA A 20 -21.31 12.62 4.93
N VAL A 21 -20.68 12.35 3.78
CA VAL A 21 -19.29 11.94 3.61
C VAL A 21 -18.64 11.35 4.87
N CYS A 22 -18.81 10.05 5.09
CA CYS A 22 -17.82 9.26 5.82
C CYS A 22 -16.86 8.67 4.78
N ALA A 23 -15.97 9.51 4.27
CA ALA A 23 -14.72 9.03 3.67
C ALA A 23 -13.81 8.63 4.84
N SER A 24 -14.01 7.43 5.39
CA SER A 24 -13.01 6.83 6.26
C SER A 24 -11.90 6.31 5.35
N ALA A 25 -10.76 7.00 5.36
CA ALA A 25 -9.52 6.44 4.87
C ALA A 25 -9.06 5.42 5.92
N ILE A 26 -9.49 4.17 5.75
CA ILE A 26 -9.28 3.12 6.74
C ILE A 26 -7.93 2.45 6.44
N GLY A 27 -6.95 2.73 7.30
CA GLY A 27 -5.65 2.07 7.35
C GLY A 27 -5.69 0.84 8.27
N CYS A 28 -4.59 0.08 8.33
CA CYS A 28 -4.44 -1.13 9.15
C CYS A 28 -4.90 -0.88 10.59
N ILE A 29 -5.81 -1.71 11.12
CA ILE A 29 -6.25 -1.65 12.52
C ILE A 29 -5.27 -2.37 13.46
N ALA A 30 -4.57 -3.40 12.98
CA ALA A 30 -3.58 -4.17 13.74
C ALA A 30 -2.19 -3.91 13.18
N HIS A 31 -1.15 -3.98 14.03
CA HIS A 31 0.26 -3.85 13.63
C HIS A 31 0.56 -4.87 12.51
N PRO A 32 0.56 -4.46 11.23
CA PRO A 32 0.71 -5.42 10.15
C PRO A 32 2.13 -5.97 10.21
N GLU A 33 2.24 -7.29 10.13
CA GLU A 33 3.50 -7.98 10.12
C GLU A 33 3.95 -8.17 8.67
N VAL A 34 5.16 -7.72 8.37
CA VAL A 34 5.74 -7.83 7.03
C VAL A 34 7.09 -8.53 7.13
N SER A 35 7.34 -9.49 6.26
CA SER A 35 8.70 -10.00 6.02
C SER A 35 8.94 -10.08 4.52
N GLY A 36 10.16 -9.75 4.08
CA GLY A 36 10.47 -9.86 2.67
C GLY A 36 11.71 -9.11 2.24
N LYS A 37 11.88 -9.06 0.93
CA LYS A 37 13.08 -8.53 0.31
C LYS A 37 12.77 -7.95 -1.06
N VAL A 38 13.42 -6.83 -1.35
CA VAL A 38 13.42 -6.19 -2.66
C VAL A 38 14.83 -6.05 -3.18
N ILE A 39 14.99 -6.32 -4.46
CA ILE A 39 16.23 -6.14 -5.20
C ILE A 39 15.94 -5.24 -6.41
N ILE A 40 16.62 -4.10 -6.46
CA ILE A 40 16.60 -3.17 -7.59
C ILE A 40 18.01 -3.10 -8.17
N THR A 41 18.10 -3.00 -9.50
CA THR A 41 19.34 -2.66 -10.18
C THR A 41 19.26 -1.26 -10.77
N ARG A 42 20.32 -0.47 -10.61
CA ARG A 42 20.43 0.89 -11.14
C ARG A 42 21.87 1.14 -11.57
N ASP A 43 22.07 1.53 -12.82
CA ASP A 43 23.41 1.81 -13.37
C ASP A 43 24.43 0.66 -13.17
N GLY A 44 23.94 -0.59 -13.12
CA GLY A 44 24.76 -1.79 -12.87
C GLY A 44 25.04 -2.11 -11.39
N GLU A 45 24.60 -1.25 -10.46
CA GLU A 45 24.63 -1.48 -9.02
C GLU A 45 23.38 -2.26 -8.58
N GLU A 46 23.56 -3.24 -7.69
CA GLU A 46 22.48 -3.94 -7.01
C GLU A 46 22.20 -3.24 -5.66
N LEU A 47 20.93 -2.89 -5.45
CA LEU A 47 20.42 -2.23 -4.27
C LEU A 47 19.39 -3.14 -3.61
N VAL A 48 19.54 -3.36 -2.31
CA VAL A 48 18.73 -4.31 -1.57
C VAL A 48 18.09 -3.62 -0.38
N LEU A 49 16.79 -3.87 -0.22
CA LEU A 49 16.03 -3.54 0.99
C LEU A 49 15.45 -4.84 1.51
N ASP A 50 15.83 -5.20 2.72
CA ASP A 50 15.65 -6.54 3.31
C ASP A 50 15.13 -6.38 4.73
N THR A 51 14.02 -7.04 5.07
CA THR A 51 13.48 -6.96 6.43
C THR A 51 14.41 -7.61 7.46
N GLY A 52 15.44 -8.34 7.04
CA GLY A 52 16.45 -9.01 7.85
C GLY A 52 16.39 -10.53 7.66
N SER A 53 17.49 -11.22 7.96
CA SER A 53 17.61 -12.67 7.79
C SER A 53 17.29 -13.15 6.36
N ASN A 54 17.69 -12.37 5.35
CA ASN A 54 17.36 -12.62 3.94
C ASN A 54 15.84 -12.62 3.67
N GLY A 55 15.15 -11.62 4.21
CA GLY A 55 13.73 -11.38 4.05
C GLY A 55 12.81 -12.25 4.89
N THR A 56 13.33 -12.99 5.88
CA THR A 56 12.50 -13.85 6.75
C THR A 56 12.25 -13.24 8.12
N ARG A 57 12.91 -12.14 8.49
CA ARG A 57 12.63 -11.45 9.74
C ARG A 57 11.34 -10.64 9.58
N VAL A 58 10.37 -10.92 10.45
CA VAL A 58 9.14 -10.14 10.57
C VAL A 58 9.47 -8.77 11.18
N VAL A 59 8.94 -7.72 10.57
CA VAL A 59 9.01 -6.33 11.01
C VAL A 59 7.61 -5.74 11.07
N ASP A 60 7.43 -4.77 11.96
CA ASP A 60 6.20 -3.98 12.08
C ASP A 60 6.48 -2.51 11.71
N ALA A 61 5.58 -1.59 12.02
CA ALA A 61 5.74 -0.16 11.76
C ALA A 61 6.84 0.52 12.61
N SER A 62 7.62 -0.23 13.40
CA SER A 62 8.65 0.27 14.30
C SER A 62 10.01 -0.39 14.05
N GLY A 63 11.08 0.31 14.45
CA GLY A 63 12.46 -0.20 14.35
C GLY A 63 13.27 0.42 13.21
N GLU A 64 14.48 -0.12 13.01
CA GLU A 64 15.43 0.34 11.98
C GLU A 64 14.94 0.05 10.54
N VAL A 65 14.25 -1.07 10.38
CA VAL A 65 13.54 -1.45 9.16
C VAL A 65 12.08 -1.60 9.55
N ALA A 66 11.24 -0.73 9.03
CA ALA A 66 9.81 -0.71 9.30
C ALA A 66 9.03 -1.29 8.11
N GLY A 67 7.98 -2.05 8.41
CA GLY A 67 7.06 -2.64 7.44
C GLY A 67 5.62 -2.19 7.66
N GLY A 68 4.82 -2.18 6.60
CA GLY A 68 3.41 -1.88 6.65
C GLY A 68 2.63 -2.59 5.55
N CYS A 69 1.39 -2.98 5.83
CA CYS A 69 0.47 -3.61 4.87
C CYS A 69 -0.93 -3.03 4.99
N ILE A 70 -1.36 -2.16 4.08
CA ILE A 70 -2.69 -1.53 4.09
C ILE A 70 -3.60 -2.21 3.07
N VAL A 71 -4.78 -2.65 3.49
CA VAL A 71 -5.85 -3.11 2.59
C VAL A 71 -7.00 -2.10 2.59
N ARG A 72 -7.34 -1.53 1.43
CA ARG A 72 -8.50 -0.63 1.26
C ARG A 72 -9.50 -1.25 0.29
N ASN A 73 -10.79 -1.12 0.60
CA ASN A 73 -11.91 -1.49 -0.29
C ASN A 73 -11.81 -2.88 -0.96
N GLN A 74 -11.27 -3.88 -0.26
CA GLN A 74 -11.06 -5.28 -0.72
C GLN A 74 -10.24 -5.45 -2.01
N SER A 75 -9.73 -4.37 -2.60
CA SER A 75 -9.11 -4.37 -3.94
C SER A 75 -7.87 -3.50 -4.02
N GLU A 76 -7.48 -2.85 -2.92
CA GLU A 76 -6.26 -2.06 -2.83
C GLU A 76 -5.37 -2.65 -1.75
N LEU A 77 -4.18 -3.10 -2.12
CA LEU A 77 -3.14 -3.59 -1.19
C LEU A 77 -1.90 -2.73 -1.34
N SER A 78 -1.38 -2.17 -0.25
CA SER A 78 -0.08 -1.48 -0.20
C SER A 78 0.84 -2.18 0.78
N VAL A 79 2.00 -2.65 0.29
CA VAL A 79 3.08 -3.19 1.13
C VAL A 79 4.25 -2.24 1.09
N THR A 80 4.57 -1.66 2.25
CA THR A 80 5.64 -0.69 2.41
C THR A 80 6.76 -1.28 3.26
N VAL A 81 8.01 -1.10 2.84
CA VAL A 81 9.17 -1.31 3.72
C VAL A 81 10.13 -0.12 3.62
N GLN A 82 10.61 0.35 4.76
CA GLN A 82 11.47 1.52 4.88
C GLN A 82 12.67 1.25 5.76
N GLN A 83 13.83 1.82 5.39
CA GLN A 83 15.06 1.82 6.18
C GLN A 83 15.69 3.23 6.18
N GLU A 84 15.84 3.83 7.35
CA GLU A 84 16.46 5.16 7.47
C GLU A 84 17.97 5.12 7.19
N GLY A 85 18.48 6.19 6.56
CA GLY A 85 19.92 6.35 6.30
C GLY A 85 20.49 5.45 5.20
N ALA A 86 19.68 4.59 4.58
CA ALA A 86 20.07 3.75 3.45
C ALA A 86 19.94 4.50 2.11
N ALA A 87 20.77 4.12 1.13
CA ALA A 87 20.65 4.61 -0.24
C ALA A 87 19.31 4.17 -0.87
N PHE A 88 18.88 2.93 -0.64
CA PHE A 88 17.55 2.46 -0.98
C PHE A 88 16.71 2.47 0.30
N SER A 89 15.97 3.55 0.52
CA SER A 89 15.36 3.87 1.81
C SER A 89 13.89 3.46 1.91
N PHE A 90 13.19 3.30 0.78
CA PHE A 90 11.75 3.06 0.79
C PHE A 90 11.32 2.26 -0.43
N PHE A 91 10.42 1.30 -0.24
CA PHE A 91 9.71 0.59 -1.29
C PHE A 91 8.24 0.47 -0.93
N ASP A 92 7.36 0.72 -1.90
CA ASP A 92 5.91 0.52 -1.81
C ASP A 92 5.42 -0.23 -3.05
N LEU A 93 4.69 -1.31 -2.81
CA LEU A 93 3.96 -2.06 -3.82
C LEU A 93 2.48 -1.83 -3.59
N MET A 94 1.79 -1.28 -4.59
CA MET A 94 0.40 -0.86 -4.49
C MET A 94 -0.43 -1.49 -5.61
N ASP A 95 -1.27 -2.47 -5.27
CA ASP A 95 -2.23 -3.04 -6.21
C ASP A 95 -3.50 -2.18 -6.22
N GLN A 96 -3.47 -1.03 -6.91
CA GLN A 96 -4.62 -0.15 -7.05
C GLN A 96 -4.82 0.25 -8.51
N ALA A 97 -6.04 0.08 -9.02
CA ALA A 97 -6.38 0.43 -10.39
C ALA A 97 -6.09 1.92 -10.69
N GLY A 98 -5.27 2.15 -11.72
CA GLY A 98 -4.97 3.50 -12.23
C GLY A 98 -3.82 4.23 -11.52
N LEU A 99 -3.12 3.60 -10.58
CA LEU A 99 -1.93 4.15 -9.93
C LEU A 99 -0.66 3.36 -10.28
N PRO A 100 0.55 3.93 -10.07
CA PRO A 100 1.79 3.17 -10.19
C PRO A 100 1.80 2.03 -9.20
N HIS A 101 2.05 0.82 -9.70
CA HIS A 101 2.05 -0.39 -8.90
C HIS A 101 3.28 -0.53 -8.01
N VAL A 102 4.38 0.16 -8.35
CA VAL A 102 5.61 0.17 -7.56
C VAL A 102 6.15 1.59 -7.44
N SER A 103 6.55 1.95 -6.22
CA SER A 103 7.30 3.17 -5.88
C SER A 103 8.55 2.80 -5.09
N ALA A 104 9.69 3.41 -5.41
CA ALA A 104 10.95 3.20 -4.69
C ALA A 104 11.69 4.52 -4.48
N GLU A 105 12.21 4.77 -3.29
CA GLU A 105 13.11 5.90 -3.01
C GLU A 105 14.56 5.43 -3.02
N ILE A 106 15.35 5.97 -3.94
CA ILE A 106 16.76 5.66 -4.09
C ILE A 106 17.56 6.96 -4.13
N ASP A 107 18.49 7.13 -3.20
CA ASP A 107 19.27 8.34 -2.93
C ASP A 107 18.37 9.58 -2.76
N GLY A 108 17.26 9.42 -2.04
CA GLY A 108 16.26 10.47 -1.84
C GLY A 108 15.51 10.87 -3.12
N LYS A 109 15.44 9.97 -4.11
CA LYS A 109 14.74 10.20 -5.38
C LYS A 109 13.72 9.10 -5.63
N LEU A 110 12.49 9.52 -5.95
CA LEU A 110 11.37 8.64 -6.25
C LEU A 110 11.46 8.07 -7.68
N TYR A 111 11.35 6.75 -7.79
CA TYR A 111 11.17 5.98 -9.01
C TYR A 111 9.82 5.28 -8.97
N GLN A 112 9.10 5.21 -10.09
CA GLN A 112 7.77 4.60 -10.16
C GLN A 112 7.61 3.74 -11.42
N GLY A 113 6.79 2.70 -11.35
CA GLY A 113 6.49 1.85 -12.51
C GLY A 113 5.18 1.09 -12.38
N ALA A 114 4.63 0.69 -13.52
CA ALA A 114 3.45 -0.17 -13.63
C ALA A 114 3.90 -1.63 -13.71
N CYS A 115 4.40 -2.15 -12.59
CA CYS A 115 4.83 -3.54 -12.48
C CYS A 115 3.63 -4.46 -12.26
N GLU A 116 3.63 -5.64 -12.88
CA GLU A 116 2.64 -6.65 -12.53
C GLU A 116 2.84 -7.06 -11.06
N ILE A 117 1.73 -7.15 -10.34
CA ILE A 117 1.66 -7.58 -8.95
C ILE A 117 0.94 -8.92 -8.92
N ILE A 118 1.49 -9.85 -8.14
CA ILE A 118 0.87 -11.13 -7.82
C ILE A 118 0.55 -11.12 -6.34
N VAL A 119 -0.72 -11.36 -6.00
CA VAL A 119 -1.18 -11.54 -4.62
C VAL A 119 -1.72 -12.96 -4.48
N GLN A 120 -1.17 -13.72 -3.54
CA GLN A 120 -1.60 -15.06 -3.22
C GLN A 120 -2.01 -15.14 -1.76
N VAL A 121 -3.33 -15.14 -1.51
CA VAL A 121 -3.89 -15.35 -0.16
C VAL A 121 -3.56 -16.77 0.31
N GLN A 122 -3.10 -16.91 1.56
CA GLN A 122 -2.71 -18.19 2.12
C GLN A 122 -3.91 -19.08 2.41
N GLN A 123 -3.70 -20.39 2.24
CA GLN A 123 -4.75 -21.37 2.51
C GLN A 123 -4.90 -21.56 4.02
N GLY A 124 -5.92 -20.93 4.61
CA GLY A 124 -6.27 -21.12 6.02
C GLY A 124 -6.41 -19.82 6.80
N ASP A 125 -5.87 -18.72 6.28
CA ASP A 125 -5.99 -17.39 6.87
C ASP A 125 -6.24 -16.34 5.77
N PRO A 126 -7.43 -15.71 5.70
CA PRO A 126 -7.74 -14.68 4.72
C PRO A 126 -7.02 -13.35 4.96
N TYR A 127 -6.34 -13.19 6.09
CA TYR A 127 -5.56 -12.01 6.45
C TYR A 127 -4.05 -12.19 6.23
N GLU A 128 -3.65 -13.34 5.68
CA GLU A 128 -2.27 -13.70 5.36
C GLU A 128 -2.11 -13.86 3.83
N ALA A 129 -1.07 -13.26 3.25
CA ALA A 129 -0.83 -13.32 1.82
C ALA A 129 0.67 -13.24 1.47
N ASP A 130 1.03 -13.88 0.36
CA ASP A 130 2.29 -13.60 -0.33
C ASP A 130 2.04 -12.58 -1.44
N VAL A 131 2.92 -11.58 -1.52
CA VAL A 131 2.84 -10.47 -2.45
C VAL A 131 4.16 -10.38 -3.21
N ALA A 132 4.09 -10.37 -4.53
CA ALA A 132 5.29 -10.30 -5.37
C ALA A 132 5.12 -9.31 -6.53
N ALA A 133 6.24 -8.75 -6.96
CA ALA A 133 6.32 -7.96 -8.19
C ALA A 133 7.67 -8.12 -8.89
N GLY A 134 7.66 -7.87 -10.19
CA GLY A 134 8.85 -7.86 -11.04
C GLY A 134 9.06 -9.15 -11.85
N PRO A 135 10.01 -9.13 -12.81
CA PRO A 135 10.94 -8.04 -13.10
C PRO A 135 10.34 -6.95 -14.02
N CYS A 136 10.52 -5.66 -13.68
CA CYS A 136 9.95 -4.52 -14.42
C CYS A 136 10.86 -3.29 -14.35
N ASP A 137 10.68 -2.35 -15.28
CA ASP A 137 11.38 -1.06 -15.25
C ASP A 137 10.60 -0.05 -14.38
N ILE A 138 11.32 0.72 -13.58
CA ILE A 138 10.82 1.88 -12.85
C ILE A 138 11.57 3.13 -13.29
N ILE A 139 10.87 4.26 -13.35
CA ILE A 139 11.38 5.49 -13.96
C ILE A 139 11.27 6.64 -12.96
N ARG A 140 12.30 7.48 -12.92
CA ARG A 140 12.25 8.77 -12.23
C ARG A 140 11.61 9.81 -13.13
N ASN A 141 10.42 10.27 -12.77
CA ASN A 141 9.58 11.13 -13.61
C ASN A 141 10.25 12.46 -14.02
N PHE A 142 11.15 12.99 -13.20
CA PHE A 142 11.75 14.31 -13.46
C PHE A 142 12.79 14.33 -14.59
N ASP A 143 13.57 13.25 -14.75
CA ASP A 143 14.68 13.20 -15.71
C ASP A 143 14.76 11.90 -16.52
N GLY A 144 13.78 11.01 -16.35
CA GLY A 144 13.67 9.78 -17.12
C GLY A 144 14.73 8.73 -16.78
N ARG A 145 15.54 8.91 -15.73
CA ARG A 145 16.49 7.87 -15.30
C ARG A 145 15.73 6.61 -14.91
N LYS A 146 16.29 5.47 -15.29
CA LYS A 146 15.69 4.15 -15.08
C LYS A 146 16.40 3.41 -13.98
N ALA A 147 15.63 2.62 -13.24
CA ALA A 147 16.10 1.49 -12.47
C ALA A 147 15.25 0.28 -12.86
N ARG A 148 15.69 -0.92 -12.51
CA ARG A 148 14.96 -2.16 -12.80
C ARG A 148 14.71 -2.91 -11.51
N LEU A 149 13.43 -3.10 -11.18
CA LEU A 149 13.04 -4.06 -10.16
C LEU A 149 13.38 -5.44 -10.68
N VAL A 150 14.26 -6.14 -9.96
CA VAL A 150 14.61 -7.52 -10.25
C VAL A 150 13.57 -8.43 -9.63
N THR A 151 13.31 -8.24 -8.33
CA THR A 151 12.30 -8.97 -7.58
C THR A 151 11.85 -8.13 -6.37
N ALA A 152 10.57 -8.23 -6.05
CA ALA A 152 10.00 -7.87 -4.77
C ALA A 152 9.20 -9.07 -4.28
N THR A 153 9.44 -9.53 -3.07
CA THR A 153 8.67 -10.64 -2.48
C THR A 153 8.47 -10.36 -1.01
N PHE A 154 7.21 -10.38 -0.59
CA PHE A 154 6.79 -10.13 0.77
C PHE A 154 5.78 -11.17 1.20
N HIS A 155 5.89 -11.55 2.45
CA HIS A 155 4.85 -12.22 3.20
C HIS A 155 4.25 -11.19 4.15
N VAL A 156 2.92 -11.11 4.16
CA VAL A 156 2.17 -10.18 5.00
C VAL A 156 1.10 -10.92 5.80
N SER A 157 0.97 -10.56 7.07
CA SER A 157 -0.06 -11.08 7.98
C SER A 157 -0.71 -9.93 8.76
N ASP A 158 -1.89 -10.20 9.32
CA ASP A 158 -2.71 -9.23 10.06
C ASP A 158 -3.11 -7.98 9.27
N CYS A 159 -3.19 -8.09 7.94
CA CYS A 159 -3.72 -7.03 7.07
C CYS A 159 -5.26 -6.99 7.16
N SER A 160 -5.82 -6.62 8.32
CA SER A 160 -7.26 -6.42 8.46
C SER A 160 -7.67 -5.18 7.67
N GLY A 161 -8.34 -5.40 6.54
CA GLY A 161 -9.12 -4.36 5.87
C GLY A 161 -10.09 -3.80 6.90
N ALA A 162 -10.03 -2.51 7.12
CA ALA A 162 -10.64 -1.94 8.30
C ALA A 162 -12.16 -1.74 8.11
N ASP A 163 -12.93 -2.12 9.13
CA ASP A 163 -14.41 -2.11 9.12
C ASP A 163 -15.00 -0.68 9.13
#